data_AF-X1F324-F1
#
_entry.id   AF-X1F324-F1
#
_cell.length_a   1.000
_cell.length_b   1.000
_cell.length_c   1.000
_cell.angle_alpha   90.00
_cell.angle_beta   90.00
_cell.angle_gamma   90.00
#
_symmetry.space_group_name_H-M   'P 1'
#
loop_
_entity.id
_entity.type
_entity.pdbx_description
1 polymer ?
#
loop_
_entity_poly.entity_id
_entity_poly.type
_entity_poly.pdbx_seq_one_letter_code
_entity_poly.pdbx_strand_id
1 'polypeptide(L)'
;MSVEGTFRLQNRKDAVTAVVGYPRGMLEKSLDDFKVTVDGKPVEVNSQAGGRAKGPRMMRPAKREPGKPVKSAYQFDGPYPEWKTFNVKFAAKGQRELVVTYDVKPAELETVDNGKVLAYIYTMKTGATWKENIEKAVIEVRLNGISAADLLTVTPKKYTRKGDLLTWAFKDFKPTQDIEITFRPSKTQARR
;
A
#
# COMPACT_ATOMS: atom_id res chain seq x y z
N MET A 1 2.04 -3.74 13.90
CA MET A 1 3.18 -3.15 13.19
C MET A 1 2.74 -1.79 12.71
N SER A 2 3.54 -0.77 12.96
CA SER A 2 3.23 0.60 12.53
C SER A 2 3.84 0.84 11.15
N VAL A 3 3.09 1.53 10.29
CA VAL A 3 3.48 1.86 8.93
C VAL A 3 3.44 3.37 8.77
N GLU A 4 4.50 3.93 8.20
CA GLU A 4 4.57 5.31 7.74
C GLU A 4 5.07 5.31 6.30
N GLY A 5 4.32 5.94 5.41
CA GLY A 5 4.66 6.09 4.00
C GLY A 5 4.62 7.54 3.58
N THR A 6 5.74 8.06 3.08
CA THR A 6 5.81 9.40 2.46
C THR A 6 5.83 9.27 0.94
N PHE A 7 4.92 9.97 0.27
CA PHE A 7 4.75 9.95 -1.18
C PHE A 7 4.85 11.37 -1.74
N ARG A 8 5.66 11.55 -2.78
CA ARG A 8 5.72 12.82 -3.53
C ARG A 8 5.05 12.64 -4.87
N LEU A 9 3.91 13.30 -5.04
CA LEU A 9 3.06 13.19 -6.22
C LEU A 9 3.20 14.45 -7.07
N GLN A 10 3.41 14.27 -8.38
CA GLN A 10 3.60 15.37 -9.32
C GLN A 10 2.46 15.39 -10.34
N ASN A 11 1.73 16.49 -10.41
CA ASN A 11 0.85 16.77 -11.54
C ASN A 11 1.69 17.21 -12.74
N ARG A 12 1.46 16.62 -13.91
CA ARG A 12 2.19 16.96 -15.16
C ARG A 12 1.31 17.71 -16.17
N LYS A 13 0.07 18.03 -15.81
CA LYS A 13 -0.93 18.66 -16.68
C LYS A 13 -1.50 19.91 -15.99
N ASP A 14 -2.68 20.32 -16.45
CA ASP A 14 -3.50 21.38 -15.86
C ASP A 14 -3.95 21.04 -14.44
N ALA A 15 -4.43 22.05 -13.72
CA ALA A 15 -4.91 21.88 -12.36
C ALA A 15 -6.01 20.81 -12.29
N VAL A 16 -5.96 19.97 -11.26
CA VAL A 16 -6.88 18.85 -11.09
C VAL A 16 -7.10 18.56 -9.61
N THR A 17 -8.32 18.18 -9.26
CA THR A 17 -8.59 17.49 -7.99
C THR A 17 -8.65 16.00 -8.28
N ALA A 18 -7.70 15.24 -7.73
CA ALA A 18 -7.65 13.80 -7.89
C ALA A 18 -8.19 13.12 -6.63
N VAL A 19 -8.97 12.05 -6.81
CA VAL A 19 -9.28 11.11 -5.73
C VAL A 19 -8.11 10.14 -5.65
N VAL A 20 -7.41 10.14 -4.52
CA VAL A 20 -6.33 9.19 -4.22
C VAL A 20 -6.91 8.06 -3.38
N GLY A 21 -6.55 6.83 -3.71
CA GLY A 21 -6.97 5.63 -3.00
C GLY A 21 -5.78 4.88 -2.40
N TYR A 22 -5.95 4.40 -1.17
CA TYR A 22 -5.05 3.50 -0.49
C TYR A 22 -5.79 2.18 -0.18
N PRO A 23 -5.40 1.05 -0.79
CA PRO A 23 -6.10 -0.21 -0.59
C PRO A 23 -5.73 -0.84 0.76
N ARG A 24 -6.67 -1.51 1.41
CA ARG A 24 -6.36 -2.55 2.39
C ARG A 24 -5.96 -3.81 1.65
N GLY A 25 -4.81 -4.39 1.98
CA GLY A 25 -4.33 -5.65 1.43
C GLY A 25 -5.26 -6.82 1.74
N MET A 26 -5.20 -7.88 0.92
CA MET A 26 -6.12 -9.02 1.02
C MET A 26 -6.01 -9.82 2.32
N LEU A 27 -4.80 -9.90 2.89
CA LEU A 27 -4.55 -10.65 4.13
C LEU A 27 -4.68 -9.77 5.38
N GLU A 28 -4.65 -8.44 5.22
CA GLU A 28 -4.77 -7.51 6.33
C GLU A 28 -6.21 -7.51 6.80
N LYS A 29 -6.46 -7.60 8.12
CA LYS A 29 -7.84 -7.54 8.66
C LYS A 29 -8.38 -6.12 8.71
N SER A 30 -7.54 -5.16 9.07
CA SER A 30 -7.85 -3.75 9.21
C SER A 30 -6.60 -2.88 9.01
N LEU A 31 -6.82 -1.60 8.70
CA LEU A 31 -5.82 -0.54 8.78
C LEU A 31 -6.20 0.34 9.98
N ASP A 32 -5.67 0.01 11.15
CA ASP A 32 -6.02 0.66 12.41
C ASP A 32 -5.38 2.06 12.46
N ASP A 33 -6.07 3.05 13.05
CA ASP A 33 -5.59 4.44 13.17
C ASP A 33 -5.11 5.08 11.86
N PHE A 34 -5.73 4.71 10.74
CA PHE A 34 -5.37 5.20 9.41
C PHE A 34 -5.54 6.73 9.29
N LYS A 35 -4.43 7.43 9.05
CA LYS A 35 -4.37 8.89 8.91
C LYS A 35 -3.59 9.27 7.68
N VAL A 36 -4.02 10.37 7.06
CA VAL A 36 -3.35 10.96 5.90
C VAL A 36 -3.16 12.45 6.13
N THR A 37 -1.97 12.94 5.80
CA THR A 37 -1.72 14.37 5.65
C THR A 37 -1.29 14.69 4.22
N VAL A 38 -1.66 15.88 3.75
CA VAL A 38 -1.23 16.46 2.48
C VAL A 38 -0.54 17.78 2.79
N ASP A 39 0.74 17.87 2.46
CA ASP A 39 1.62 19.00 2.82
C ASP A 39 1.52 19.35 4.31
N GLY A 40 1.52 18.32 5.18
CA GLY A 40 1.43 18.44 6.63
C GLY A 40 0.03 18.72 7.19
N LYS A 41 -1.00 18.87 6.35
CA LYS A 41 -2.37 19.12 6.80
C LYS A 41 -3.20 17.84 6.75
N PRO A 42 -3.93 17.47 7.83
CA PRO A 42 -4.79 16.30 7.81
C PRO A 42 -5.89 16.45 6.76
N VAL A 43 -6.23 15.35 6.10
CA VAL A 43 -7.34 15.29 5.14
C VAL A 43 -8.40 14.30 5.60
N GLU A 44 -9.64 14.56 5.21
CA GLU A 44 -10.74 13.65 5.46
C GLU A 44 -10.58 12.39 4.61
N VAL A 45 -10.65 11.23 5.28
CA VAL A 45 -10.53 9.91 4.67
C VAL A 45 -11.88 9.24 4.67
N ASN A 46 -12.33 8.84 3.49
CA ASN A 46 -13.52 8.04 3.29
C ASN A 46 -13.13 6.56 3.17
N SER A 47 -14.02 5.67 3.60
CA SER A 47 -13.83 4.23 3.41
C SER A 47 -14.86 3.72 2.40
N GLN A 48 -14.40 3.02 1.38
CA GLN A 48 -15.23 2.44 0.34
C GLN A 48 -15.00 0.93 0.32
N ALA A 49 -16.09 0.14 0.34
CA ALA A 49 -15.99 -1.29 0.11
C ALA A 49 -15.43 -1.52 -1.29
N GLY A 50 -14.43 -2.39 -1.40
CA GLY A 50 -13.97 -2.85 -2.71
C GLY A 50 -14.92 -3.90 -3.29
N GLY A 51 -14.91 -4.05 -4.61
CA GLY A 51 -15.64 -5.11 -5.27
C GLY A 51 -14.96 -6.46 -5.03
N ARG A 52 -15.74 -7.52 -4.69
CA ARG A 52 -15.27 -8.90 -4.86
C ARG A 52 -15.08 -9.17 -6.35
N ALA A 53 -13.95 -8.79 -6.92
CA ALA A 53 -13.67 -9.03 -8.33
C ALA A 53 -13.37 -10.53 -8.56
N LYS A 54 -14.28 -11.21 -9.25
CA LYS A 54 -14.02 -12.50 -9.89
C LYS A 54 -12.98 -12.28 -11.00
N GLY A 55 -11.69 -12.43 -10.69
CA GLY A 55 -10.58 -12.48 -11.65
C GLY A 55 -10.34 -11.20 -12.47
N PRO A 56 -9.20 -11.10 -13.18
CA PRO A 56 -8.84 -9.90 -13.92
C PRO A 56 -9.71 -9.76 -15.17
N ARG A 57 -10.56 -8.73 -15.23
CA ARG A 57 -11.14 -8.22 -16.48
C ARG A 57 -10.38 -6.95 -16.88
N MET A 58 -9.76 -6.96 -18.06
CA MET A 58 -9.29 -5.74 -18.70
C MET A 58 -10.50 -4.82 -18.97
N MET A 59 -10.56 -3.64 -18.34
CA MET A 59 -11.56 -2.62 -18.70
C MET A 59 -11.00 -1.63 -19.73
N ARG A 60 -11.78 -1.46 -20.81
CA ARG A 60 -11.63 -0.41 -21.82
C ARG A 60 -12.04 0.96 -21.25
N PRO A 61 -11.53 2.09 -21.79
CA PRO A 61 -11.94 3.41 -21.33
C PRO A 61 -13.43 3.68 -21.61
N ALA A 62 -14.15 4.19 -20.63
CA ALA A 62 -15.52 4.67 -20.80
C ALA A 62 -15.55 5.91 -21.73
N LYS A 63 -16.43 5.90 -22.75
CA LYS A 63 -16.73 7.09 -23.56
C LYS A 63 -17.41 8.16 -22.67
N ARG A 64 -16.95 9.41 -22.74
CA ARG A 64 -17.54 10.56 -22.04
C ARG A 64 -18.77 11.10 -22.77
N GLU A 65 -19.87 11.37 -22.06
CA GLU A 65 -21.01 12.18 -22.51
C GLU A 65 -20.96 13.57 -21.82
N PRO A 66 -21.17 14.69 -22.54
CA PRO A 66 -21.26 16.03 -21.93
C PRO A 66 -22.54 16.23 -21.10
N GLY A 67 -22.44 16.87 -19.93
CA GLY A 67 -23.60 17.41 -19.19
C GLY A 67 -24.13 16.61 -17.99
N LYS A 68 -23.53 15.48 -17.62
CA LYS A 68 -23.87 14.74 -16.37
C LYS A 68 -22.79 14.94 -15.29
N PRO A 69 -23.14 15.01 -13.99
CA PRO A 69 -22.15 15.03 -12.93
C PRO A 69 -21.25 13.81 -13.07
N VAL A 70 -19.94 14.05 -12.99
CA VAL A 70 -18.91 13.02 -13.11
C VAL A 70 -19.11 12.03 -11.96
N LYS A 71 -19.76 10.89 -12.21
CA LYS A 71 -19.59 9.72 -11.35
C LYS A 71 -18.10 9.40 -11.38
N SER A 72 -17.46 9.43 -10.21
CA SER A 72 -16.01 9.34 -10.04
C SER A 72 -15.38 8.33 -11.00
N ALA A 73 -14.59 8.82 -11.95
CA ALA A 73 -13.93 8.03 -13.00
C ALA A 73 -12.78 7.15 -12.48
N TYR A 74 -12.73 6.89 -11.16
CA TYR A 74 -11.73 6.07 -10.50
C TYR A 74 -12.38 4.72 -10.18
N GLN A 75 -12.25 3.77 -11.10
CA GLN A 75 -12.54 2.38 -10.79
C GLN A 75 -11.35 1.80 -10.03
N PHE A 76 -11.52 1.67 -8.71
CA PHE A 76 -10.59 1.02 -7.81
C PHE A 76 -10.68 -0.52 -7.92
N ASP A 77 -10.62 -1.04 -9.15
CA ASP A 77 -10.76 -2.47 -9.41
C ASP A 77 -9.41 -3.19 -9.23
N GLY A 78 -9.34 -3.90 -8.11
CA GLY A 78 -8.40 -4.95 -7.76
C GLY A 78 -9.07 -5.81 -6.68
N PRO A 79 -8.57 -7.03 -6.38
CA PRO A 79 -9.09 -7.81 -5.27
C PRO A 79 -8.62 -7.13 -3.97
N TYR A 80 -9.28 -6.05 -3.56
CA TYR A 80 -9.01 -5.39 -2.28
C TYR A 80 -10.36 -5.22 -1.59
N PRO A 81 -10.49 -5.66 -0.33
CA PRO A 81 -11.78 -5.64 0.35
C PRO A 81 -12.24 -4.22 0.72
N GLU A 82 -11.30 -3.26 0.79
CA GLU A 82 -11.58 -1.88 1.19
C GLU A 82 -10.57 -0.93 0.55
N TRP A 83 -11.02 0.27 0.23
CA TRP A 83 -10.19 1.40 -0.17
C TRP A 83 -10.43 2.58 0.76
N LYS A 84 -9.34 3.15 1.29
CA LYS A 84 -9.34 4.47 1.94
C LYS A 84 -9.14 5.52 0.86
N THR A 85 -10.07 6.44 0.70
CA THR A 85 -10.04 7.44 -0.37
C THR A 85 -10.09 8.87 0.18
N PHE A 86 -9.38 9.78 -0.47
CA PHE A 86 -9.31 11.18 -0.08
C PHE A 86 -8.98 12.07 -1.29
N ASN A 87 -9.34 13.34 -1.21
CA ASN A 87 -9.15 14.29 -2.32
C ASN A 87 -7.83 15.04 -2.18
N VAL A 88 -7.09 15.15 -3.29
CA VAL A 88 -5.85 15.94 -3.37
C VAL A 88 -5.97 16.95 -4.50
N LYS A 89 -5.83 18.23 -4.15
CA LYS A 89 -5.87 19.35 -5.10
C LYS A 89 -4.47 19.64 -5.63
N PHE A 90 -4.24 19.45 -6.92
CA PHE A 90 -2.99 19.77 -7.58
C PHE A 90 -3.13 21.06 -8.40
N ALA A 91 -2.18 21.99 -8.22
CA ALA A 91 -1.99 23.07 -9.18
C ALA A 91 -1.47 22.50 -10.52
N ALA A 92 -1.61 23.27 -11.60
CA ALA A 92 -1.00 22.92 -12.87
C ALA A 92 0.52 22.75 -12.67
N LYS A 93 1.07 21.62 -13.10
CA LYS A 93 2.49 21.28 -12.90
C LYS A 93 2.97 21.30 -11.43
N GLY A 94 2.06 21.22 -10.45
CA GLY A 94 2.38 21.27 -9.02
C GLY A 94 2.75 19.91 -8.43
N GLN A 95 3.51 19.94 -7.33
CA GLN A 95 3.83 18.78 -6.50
C GLN A 95 3.01 18.81 -5.19
N ARG A 96 2.73 17.64 -4.62
CA ARG A 96 2.20 17.46 -3.27
C ARG A 96 2.98 16.39 -2.53
N GLU A 97 3.17 16.58 -1.24
CA GLU A 97 3.66 15.55 -0.33
C GLU A 97 2.48 14.93 0.43
N LEU A 98 2.42 13.61 0.44
CA LEU A 98 1.46 12.81 1.18
C LEU A 98 2.20 12.04 2.25
N VAL A 99 1.68 12.04 3.48
CA VAL A 99 2.13 11.12 4.53
C VAL A 99 0.94 10.28 4.96
N VAL A 100 1.09 8.96 4.86
CA VAL A 100 0.10 7.96 5.28
C VAL A 100 0.66 7.23 6.50
N THR A 101 -0.13 7.11 7.55
CA THR A 101 0.23 6.35 8.76
C THR A 101 -0.92 5.45 9.16
N TYR A 102 -0.59 4.25 9.64
CA TYR A 102 -1.56 3.30 10.19
C TYR A 102 -0.85 2.19 10.96
N ASP A 103 -1.61 1.47 11.78
CA ASP A 103 -1.21 0.22 12.40
C ASP A 103 -1.88 -0.98 11.70
N VAL A 104 -1.14 -2.08 11.58
CA VAL A 104 -1.65 -3.33 11.04
C VAL A 104 -1.10 -4.53 11.79
N LYS A 105 -1.94 -5.53 12.02
CA LYS A 105 -1.52 -6.81 12.58
C LYS A 105 -1.07 -7.74 11.44
N PRO A 106 0.06 -8.45 11.58
CA PRO A 106 0.41 -9.51 10.64
C PRO A 106 -0.73 -10.53 10.51
N ALA A 107 -0.94 -11.03 9.30
CA ALA A 107 -1.91 -12.08 9.05
C ALA A 107 -1.40 -13.41 9.62
N GLU A 108 -2.27 -14.13 10.32
CA GLU A 108 -2.00 -15.52 10.71
C GLU A 108 -2.33 -16.45 9.55
N LEU A 109 -1.36 -17.27 9.16
CA LEU A 109 -1.47 -18.30 8.14
C LEU A 109 -1.22 -19.67 8.80
N GLU A 110 -2.11 -20.61 8.54
CA GLU A 110 -1.92 -22.00 8.92
C GLU A 110 -1.02 -22.70 7.90
N THR A 111 -0.09 -23.51 8.40
CA THR A 111 0.78 -24.35 7.58
C THR A 111 0.17 -25.75 7.42
N VAL A 112 0.64 -26.48 6.41
CA VAL A 112 0.20 -27.86 6.12
C VAL A 112 0.36 -28.82 7.30
N ASP A 113 1.27 -28.54 8.22
CA ASP A 113 1.55 -29.34 9.42
C ASP A 113 0.88 -28.77 10.69
N ASN A 114 -0.18 -27.97 10.57
CA ASN A 114 -0.87 -27.29 11.68
C ASN A 114 0.01 -26.31 12.50
N GLY A 115 1.18 -25.93 11.99
CA GLY A 115 1.98 -24.83 12.52
C GLY A 115 1.40 -23.46 12.14
N LYS A 116 1.79 -22.40 12.87
CA LYS A 116 1.41 -21.01 12.59
C LYS A 116 2.56 -20.23 11.97
N VAL A 117 2.26 -19.42 10.95
CA VAL A 117 3.15 -18.44 10.34
C VAL A 117 2.47 -17.09 10.33
N LEU A 118 3.23 -16.02 10.54
CA LEU A 118 2.76 -14.64 10.42
C LEU A 118 3.25 -14.05 9.10
N ALA A 119 2.38 -13.32 8.42
CA ALA A 119 2.68 -12.64 7.16
C ALA A 119 2.41 -11.14 7.26
N TYR A 120 3.38 -10.34 6.81
CA TYR A 120 3.23 -8.91 6.58
C TYR A 120 3.40 -8.63 5.09
N ILE A 121 2.44 -7.93 4.48
CA ILE A 121 2.46 -7.58 3.07
C ILE A 121 2.24 -6.07 2.93
N TYR A 122 3.16 -5.39 2.24
CA TYR A 122 2.97 -4.01 1.82
C TYR A 122 2.67 -3.98 0.31
N THR A 123 1.45 -3.59 -0.04
CA THR A 123 0.96 -3.57 -1.42
C THR A 123 1.61 -2.44 -2.21
N MET A 124 2.52 -2.78 -3.13
CA MET A 124 3.19 -1.82 -4.00
C MET A 124 2.64 -1.85 -5.43
N LYS A 125 2.10 -2.99 -5.88
CA LYS A 125 1.65 -3.16 -7.28
C LYS A 125 0.62 -2.12 -7.72
N THR A 126 -0.20 -1.60 -6.80
CA THR A 126 -1.15 -0.51 -7.11
C THR A 126 -0.45 0.77 -7.54
N GLY A 127 0.81 0.97 -7.16
CA GLY A 127 1.66 2.05 -7.64
C GLY A 127 1.88 2.01 -9.17
N ALA A 128 1.74 0.86 -9.82
CA ALA A 128 1.85 0.73 -11.27
C ALA A 128 0.69 1.37 -12.05
N THR A 129 -0.38 1.80 -11.36
CA THR A 129 -1.51 2.55 -11.95
C THR A 129 -1.17 4.02 -12.20
N TRP A 130 -0.12 4.55 -11.59
CA TRP A 130 0.39 5.87 -11.90
C TRP A 130 1.04 5.90 -13.29
N LYS A 131 0.98 7.06 -13.94
CA LYS A 131 1.27 7.22 -15.37
C LYS A 131 2.70 6.79 -15.76
N GLU A 132 3.68 7.16 -14.93
CA GLU A 132 5.11 6.96 -15.18
C GLU A 132 5.70 6.04 -14.10
N ASN A 133 6.97 5.66 -14.28
CA ASN A 133 7.73 4.96 -13.26
C ASN A 133 7.84 5.78 -11.96
N ILE A 134 7.99 5.06 -10.85
CA ILE A 134 8.37 5.67 -9.58
C ILE A 134 9.88 5.98 -9.65
N GLU A 135 10.21 7.26 -9.61
CA GLU A 135 11.60 7.73 -9.75
C GLU A 135 12.52 7.17 -8.66
N LYS A 136 12.04 7.12 -7.41
CA LYS A 136 12.76 6.57 -6.25
C LYS A 136 11.78 6.03 -5.20
N ALA A 137 12.09 4.87 -4.64
CA ALA A 137 11.44 4.36 -3.42
C ALA A 137 12.49 3.79 -2.48
N VAL A 138 12.39 4.14 -1.19
CA VAL A 138 13.15 3.52 -0.11
C VAL A 138 12.14 2.90 0.84
N ILE A 139 12.33 1.61 1.13
CA ILE A 139 11.45 0.87 2.03
C ILE A 139 12.31 0.33 3.15
N GLU A 140 11.91 0.63 4.37
CA GLU A 140 12.59 0.22 5.59
C GLU A 140 11.62 -0.56 6.46
N VAL A 141 11.98 -1.80 6.79
CA VAL A 141 11.20 -2.63 7.72
C VAL A 141 12.05 -2.94 8.94
N ARG A 142 11.55 -2.55 10.10
CA ARG A 142 12.14 -2.88 11.40
C ARG A 142 11.50 -4.15 11.94
N LEU A 143 12.32 -5.17 12.14
CA LEU A 143 11.92 -6.51 12.56
C LEU A 143 11.58 -6.60 14.05
N ASN A 144 12.03 -5.64 14.87
CA ASN A 144 11.71 -5.50 16.29
C ASN A 144 11.79 -6.84 17.07
N GLY A 145 12.95 -7.49 17.02
CA GLY A 145 13.18 -8.76 17.73
C GLY A 145 12.77 -10.04 16.98
N ILE A 146 12.30 -9.95 15.73
CA ILE A 146 12.19 -11.14 14.86
C ILE A 146 13.61 -11.56 14.44
N SER A 147 14.04 -12.72 14.93
CA SER A 147 15.38 -13.24 14.66
C SER A 147 15.55 -13.64 13.19
N ALA A 148 16.80 -13.71 12.72
CA ALA A 148 17.08 -14.20 11.37
C ALA A 148 16.60 -15.65 11.15
N ALA A 149 16.62 -16.49 12.18
CA ALA A 149 16.17 -17.87 12.13
C ALA A 149 14.63 -18.01 12.03
N ASP A 150 13.90 -16.97 12.47
CA ASP A 150 12.44 -16.94 12.43
C ASP A 150 11.90 -16.38 11.11
N LEU A 151 12.71 -15.66 10.33
CA LEU A 151 12.33 -15.23 8.98
C LEU A 151 12.28 -16.43 8.03
N LEU A 152 11.13 -16.60 7.37
CA LEU A 152 10.90 -17.68 6.42
C LEU A 152 11.03 -17.15 4.99
N THR A 153 10.31 -16.08 4.69
CA THR A 153 10.35 -15.42 3.38
C THR A 153 10.58 -13.93 3.56
N VAL A 154 11.44 -13.38 2.72
CA VAL A 154 11.61 -11.94 2.51
C VAL A 154 11.69 -11.71 1.01
N THR A 155 10.72 -10.96 0.50
CA THR A 155 10.52 -10.64 -0.92
C THR A 155 10.16 -9.16 -1.05
N PRO A 156 10.62 -8.46 -2.10
CA PRO A 156 11.53 -8.92 -3.15
C PRO A 156 12.94 -9.19 -2.63
N LYS A 157 13.75 -9.93 -3.40
CA LYS A 157 15.18 -10.12 -3.10
C LYS A 157 15.95 -8.81 -3.28
N LYS A 158 17.26 -8.83 -3.01
CA LYS A 158 18.18 -7.67 -3.08
C LYS A 158 17.91 -6.57 -2.03
N TYR A 159 17.38 -6.96 -0.87
CA TYR A 159 17.41 -6.11 0.32
C TYR A 159 18.78 -6.15 0.98
N THR A 160 19.10 -5.11 1.75
CA THR A 160 20.20 -5.15 2.72
C THR A 160 19.63 -5.37 4.12
N ARG A 161 20.40 -6.06 4.98
CA ARG A 161 20.06 -6.23 6.39
C ARG A 161 21.15 -5.65 7.27
N LYS A 162 20.77 -4.78 8.21
CA LYS A 162 21.66 -4.25 9.26
C LYS A 162 20.97 -4.41 10.61
N GLY A 163 21.34 -5.47 11.35
CA GLY A 163 20.65 -5.87 12.58
C GLY A 163 19.19 -6.21 12.29
N ASP A 164 18.27 -5.43 12.87
CA ASP A 164 16.82 -5.59 12.72
C ASP A 164 16.22 -4.78 11.57
N LEU A 165 17.03 -4.05 10.81
CA LEU A 165 16.57 -3.24 9.69
C LEU A 165 16.76 -3.97 8.37
N LEU A 166 15.67 -4.17 7.63
CA LEU A 166 15.66 -4.56 6.22
C LEU A 166 15.43 -3.30 5.37
N THR A 167 16.26 -3.12 4.34
CA THR A 167 16.16 -1.95 3.45
C THR A 167 16.11 -2.38 1.99
N TRP A 168 15.14 -1.85 1.25
CA TRP A 168 15.11 -1.86 -0.20
C TRP A 168 15.26 -0.44 -0.73
N ALA A 169 16.06 -0.27 -1.78
CA ALA A 169 16.17 0.97 -2.53
C ALA A 169 15.92 0.70 -4.01
N PHE A 170 14.85 1.28 -4.54
CA PHE A 170 14.48 1.20 -5.94
C PHE A 170 14.66 2.56 -6.62
N LYS A 171 14.99 2.54 -7.90
CA LYS A 171 15.13 3.72 -8.75
C LYS A 171 14.51 3.43 -10.10
N ASP A 172 13.79 4.42 -10.64
CA ASP A 172 13.15 4.39 -11.96
C ASP A 172 12.49 3.04 -12.27
N PHE A 173 11.48 2.69 -11.47
CA PHE A 173 10.87 1.36 -11.52
C PHE A 173 9.35 1.43 -11.59
N LYS A 174 8.78 0.42 -12.25
CA LYS A 174 7.35 0.13 -12.18
C LYS A 174 7.12 -1.01 -11.19
N PRO A 175 6.30 -0.84 -10.14
CA PRO A 175 6.06 -1.90 -9.17
C PRO A 175 5.44 -3.14 -9.82
N THR A 176 6.13 -4.28 -9.76
CA THR A 176 5.64 -5.58 -10.23
C THR A 176 5.45 -6.58 -9.09
N GLN A 177 5.98 -6.27 -7.91
CA GLN A 177 5.99 -7.11 -6.72
C GLN A 177 5.64 -6.26 -5.50
N ASP A 178 5.05 -6.91 -4.50
CA ASP A 178 4.76 -6.33 -3.19
C ASP A 178 5.92 -6.67 -2.24
N ILE A 179 6.02 -5.96 -1.11
CA ILE A 179 6.90 -6.41 -0.03
C ILE A 179 6.15 -7.51 0.72
N GLU A 180 6.77 -8.66 0.89
CA GLU A 180 6.21 -9.78 1.63
C GLU A 180 7.27 -10.33 2.58
N ILE A 181 6.90 -10.38 3.86
CA ILE A 181 7.72 -10.93 4.93
C ILE A 181 6.88 -11.95 5.67
N THR A 182 7.35 -13.20 5.70
CA THR A 182 6.75 -14.24 6.52
C THR A 182 7.71 -14.72 7.58
N PHE A 183 7.20 -15.01 8.77
CA PHE A 183 8.02 -15.35 9.93
C PHE A 183 7.27 -16.23 10.92
N ARG A 184 8.02 -17.00 11.72
CA ARG A 184 7.43 -17.75 12.83
C ARG A 184 7.02 -16.80 13.96
N PRO A 185 5.88 -17.04 14.64
CA PRO A 185 5.58 -16.35 15.88
C PRO A 185 6.71 -16.56 16.88
N SER A 186 7.21 -15.49 17.50
CA SER A 186 8.24 -15.67 18.52
C SER A 186 7.64 -16.40 19.73
N LYS A 187 8.41 -17.29 20.35
CA LYS A 187 7.98 -18.00 21.59
C LYS A 187 7.60 -17.03 22.72
N THR A 188 8.04 -15.78 22.65
CA THR A 188 7.78 -14.72 23.63
C THR A 188 6.43 -14.02 23.43
N GLN A 189 5.83 -14.07 22.23
CA GLN A 189 4.50 -13.48 21.97
C GLN A 189 3.33 -14.41 22.36
N ALA A 190 3.58 -15.69 22.63
CA ALA A 190 2.55 -16.66 23.04
C ALA A 190 2.09 -16.55 24.51
N ARG A 191 2.50 -15.49 25.24
CA ARG A 191 2.22 -15.31 26.68
C ARG A 191 1.63 -13.94 27.04
N ARG A 192 1.03 -13.21 26.09
CA ARG A 192 0.27 -11.99 26.40
C ARG A 192 -1.13 -12.06 25.83
#